data_AF-A0A8S3IYB9-F1
#
_entry.id   AF-A0A8S3IYB9-F1
#
_cell.length_a   1.000
_cell.length_b   1.000
_cell.length_c   1.000
_cell.angle_alpha   90.00
_cell.angle_beta   90.00
_cell.angle_gamma   90.00
#
_symmetry.space_group_name_H-M   'P 1'
#
loop_
_entity.id
_entity.type
_entity.pdbx_description
1 polymer ?
#
loop_
_entity_poly.entity_id
_entity_poly.type
_entity_poly.pdbx_seq_one_letter_code
_entity_poly.pdbx_strand_id
1 'polypeptide(L)' 'MDKTTAKFNGVNISGTYVNNLRFADDIDLINENHSILQKHLEQITKTAEEAGLLINIQKTKTL' A
#
# COMPACT_ATOMS: atom_id res chain seq x y z
N MET A 1 -12.01 17.25 -9.82
CA MET A 1 -11.56 16.33 -8.75
C MET A 1 -10.47 17.05 -7.98
N ASP A 2 -10.80 17.43 -6.76
CA ASP A 2 -10.03 18.35 -5.93
C ASP A 2 -8.71 17.68 -5.47
N LYS A 3 -7.57 18.30 -5.79
CA LYS A 3 -6.22 17.81 -5.48
C LYS A 3 -5.84 17.97 -4.01
N THR A 4 -6.76 18.50 -3.19
CA THR A 4 -6.52 18.91 -1.80
C THR A 4 -6.82 17.79 -0.79
N THR A 5 -7.31 16.63 -1.25
CA THR A 5 -7.47 15.41 -0.44
C THR A 5 -6.44 14.34 -0.80
N ALA A 6 -5.18 14.74 -1.04
CA ALA A 6 -4.05 13.86 -0.75
C ALA A 6 -3.93 13.73 0.77
N LYS A 7 -4.99 13.19 1.40
CA LYS A 7 -5.00 12.79 2.81
C LYS A 7 -3.78 11.91 2.96
N PHE A 8 -2.91 12.25 3.89
CA PHE A 8 -1.62 11.63 4.04
C PHE A 8 -1.75 10.11 4.23
N ASN A 9 -1.69 9.38 3.13
CA ASN A 9 -1.79 7.94 3.10
C ASN A 9 -0.41 7.42 3.49
N GLY A 10 -0.24 7.06 4.76
CA GLY A 10 1.02 6.56 5.32
C GLY A 10 1.23 7.00 6.76
N VAL A 11 2.37 6.62 7.32
CA VAL A 11 2.85 7.08 8.64
C VAL A 11 3.83 8.23 8.43
N ASN A 12 3.75 9.26 9.27
CA ASN A 12 4.69 10.38 9.22
C ASN A 12 6.02 9.98 9.89
N ILE A 13 7.09 9.96 9.11
CA ILE A 13 8.47 9.73 9.55
C ILE A 13 9.26 11.00 9.26
N SER A 14 9.60 11.75 10.32
CA SER A 14 10.41 12.97 10.21
C SER A 14 9.88 14.00 9.20
N GLY A 15 8.56 14.17 9.11
CA GLY A 15 7.90 15.09 8.17
C GLY A 15 7.58 14.48 6.80
N THR A 16 8.00 13.24 6.56
CA THR A 16 7.74 12.51 5.31
C THR A 16 6.72 11.41 5.55
N TYR A 17 5.64 11.37 4.76
CA TYR A 17 4.68 10.29 4.86
C TYR A 17 5.12 9.09 4.04
N VAL A 18 5.30 7.95 4.72
CA VAL A 18 5.71 6.68 4.14
C VAL A 18 4.57 5.68 4.26
N ASN A 19 4.18 5.06 3.15
CA ASN A 19 3.08 4.08 3.10
C ASN A 19 3.48 2.71 2.61
N ASN A 20 4.73 2.54 2.20
CA ASN A 20 5.28 1.24 1.88
C ASN A 20 6.78 1.20 2.12
N LEU A 21 7.27 -0.02 2.34
CA LEU A 21 8.68 -0.39 2.21
C LEU A 21 8.76 -1.48 1.16
N ARG A 22 9.71 -1.37 0.23
CA ARG A 22 9.86 -2.34 -0.86
C ARG A 22 11.29 -2.82 -0.96
N PHE A 23 11.45 -4.13 -1.09
CA PHE A 23 12.73 -4.76 -1.39
C PHE A 23 12.52 -5.93 -2.35
N ALA A 24 13.11 -5.86 -3.55
CA ALA A 24 12.85 -6.80 -4.64
C ALA A 24 11.34 -6.95 -4.97
N ASP A 25 10.78 -8.15 -4.79
CA ASP A 25 9.37 -8.50 -4.97
C ASP A 25 8.53 -8.35 -3.69
N ASP A 26 9.18 -8.26 -2.52
CA ASP A 26 8.49 -8.06 -1.24
C ASP A 26 8.11 -6.58 -1.03
N ILE A 27 6.88 -6.37 -0.57
CA ILE A 27 6.31 -5.05 -0.28
C ILE A 27 5.55 -5.13 1.04
N ASP A 28 5.94 -4.27 1.99
CA ASP A 28 5.19 -4.01 3.21
C ASP A 28 4.35 -2.74 3.04
N LEU A 29 3.06 -2.81 3.34
CA LEU A 29 2.16 -1.65 3.36
C LEU A 29 2.00 -1.12 4.78
N ILE A 30 2.08 0.20 4.94
CA ILE A 30 2.10 0.85 6.26
C ILE A 30 1.01 1.92 6.33
N ASN A 31 0.09 1.75 7.28
CA ASN A 31 -0.92 2.74 7.64
C ASN A 31 -1.48 2.42 9.03
N GLU A 32 -1.88 3.45 9.78
CA GLU A 32 -2.56 3.28 11.06
C GLU A 32 -4.02 2.78 10.89
N ASN A 33 -4.57 2.92 9.68
CA ASN A 33 -5.94 2.54 9.38
C ASN A 33 -6.01 1.27 8.52
N HIS A 34 -6.55 0.20 9.10
CA HIS A 34 -6.71 -1.09 8.41
C HIS A 34 -7.56 -1.01 7.14
N SER A 35 -8.65 -0.21 7.14
CA SER A 35 -9.48 -0.02 5.95
C SER A 35 -8.74 0.71 4.83
N ILE A 36 -7.73 1.52 5.15
CA ILE A 36 -6.86 2.15 4.14
C ILE A 36 -5.82 1.13 3.64
N LEU A 37 -5.23 0.31 4.51
CA LEU A 37 -4.36 -0.80 4.10
C LEU A 37 -5.04 -1.73 3.10
N GLN A 38 -6.28 -2.13 3.39
CA GLN A 38 -7.06 -3.00 2.51
C GLN A 38 -7.28 -2.36 1.13
N LYS A 39 -7.63 -1.07 1.08
CA LYS A 39 -7.78 -0.34 -0.19
C LYS A 39 -6.46 -0.24 -0.97
N HIS A 40 -5.34 -0.03 -0.29
CA HIS A 40 -4.03 -0.02 -0.93
C HIS A 40 -3.68 -1.41 -1.50
N LEU A 41 -3.94 -2.48 -0.74
CA LEU A 41 -3.74 -3.84 -1.21
C LEU A 41 -4.58 -4.13 -2.46
N GLU A 42 -5.87 -3.78 -2.46
CA GLU A 42 -6.76 -3.93 -3.63
C GLU A 42 -6.25 -3.18 -4.85
N GLN A 43 -5.77 -1.95 -4.67
CA GLN A 43 -5.21 -1.15 -5.75
C GLN A 43 -3.94 -1.79 -6.33
N ILE A 44 -3.03 -2.28 -5.47
CA ILE A 44 -1.78 -2.91 -5.91
C ILE A 44 -2.08 -4.24 -6.59
N THR A 45 -2.99 -5.06 -6.06
CA THR A 45 -3.42 -6.32 -6.69
C THR A 45 -3.93 -6.07 -8.10
N LYS A 46 -4.82 -5.09 -8.28
CA LYS A 46 -5.34 -4.75 -9.60
C LYS A 46 -4.24 -4.32 -10.58
N THR A 47 -3.34 -3.42 -10.16
CA THR A 47 -2.23 -2.97 -11.02
C THR A 47 -1.23 -4.09 -11.31
N ALA A 48 -1.00 -5.00 -10.36
CA ALA A 48 -0.17 -6.18 -10.56
C ALA A 48 -0.78 -7.10 -11.63
N GLU A 49 -2.09 -7.38 -11.54
CA GLU A 49 -2.81 -8.20 -12.52
C GLU A 49 -2.76 -7.59 -13.94
N GLU A 50 -2.95 -6.27 -14.05
CA GLU A 50 -2.81 -5.53 -15.32
C GLU A 50 -1.38 -5.64 -15.90
N ALA A 51 -0.37 -5.81 -15.05
CA ALA A 51 1.02 -6.04 -15.43
C ALA A 51 1.37 -7.53 -15.62
N GLY A 52 0.41 -8.45 -15.50
CA GLY A 52 0.64 -9.89 -15.61
C GLY A 52 1.31 -10.52 -14.38
N LEU A 53 1.28 -9.84 -13.24
CA LEU A 53 1.80 -10.29 -11.95
C LEU A 53 0.66 -10.73 -11.02
N LEU A 54 0.96 -11.63 -10.08
CA LEU A 54 0.02 -12.11 -9.08
C LEU A 54 0.59 -11.92 -7.67
N ILE A 55 -0.21 -11.40 -6.75
CA ILE A 55 0.17 -11.31 -5.33
C ILE A 55 0.00 -12.69 -4.68
N ASN A 56 1.02 -13.11 -3.93
CA ASN A 56 0.96 -14.34 -3.15
C ASN A 56 0.23 -14.13 -1.81
N ILE A 57 -1.09 -14.32 -1.81
CA ILE A 57 -1.96 -14.16 -0.64
C ILE A 57 -1.53 -15.03 0.56
N GLN A 58 -0.95 -16.21 0.33
CA GLN A 58 -0.48 -17.08 1.42
C GLN A 58 0.72 -16.47 2.16
N LYS A 59 1.53 -15.68 1.46
CA LYS A 59 2.69 -14.96 2.03
C LYS A 59 2.28 -13.59 2.59
N THR A 60 1.25 -12.95 2.04
CA THR A 60 0.76 -11.65 2.52
C THR A 60 0.05 -11.79 3.87
N LYS A 61 0.49 -11.01 4.87
CA LYS A 61 -0.07 -11.04 6.23
C LYS A 61 -0.20 -9.63 6.78
N THR A 62 -1.17 -9.43 7.65
CA THR A 62 -1.31 -8.22 8.48
C THR A 62 -0.74 -8.48 9.87
N LEU A 63 -0.07 -7.48 10.44
CA LEU A 63 0.45 -7.49 11.80
C LEU A 63 -0.47 -6.68 12.74
#